data_AF-A0AAJ2R8V8-F1
#
_entry.id   AF-A0AAJ2R8V8-F1
#
_cell.length_a   1.000
_cell.length_b   1.000
_cell.length_c   1.000
_cell.angle_alpha   90.00
_cell.angle_beta   90.00
_cell.angle_gamma   90.00
#
_symmetry.space_group_name_H-M   'P 1'
#
loop_
_entity.id
_entity.type
_entity.pdbx_description
1 polymer ?
#
loop_
_entity_poly.entity_id
_entity_poly.type
_entity_poly.pdbx_seq_one_letter_code
_entity_poly.pdbx_strand_id
1 'polypeptide(L)'
;MTDTNIQNLTQCLYNIEMQAVQTMLVTALQHGFQLDDLIRLAQKYQTNAAVMECHNNGCRVNYATPEGYFTQHFGADLQQAANFAEQFDTWWYK
;
A
#
# COMPACT_ATOMS: atom_id res chain seq x y z
N MET A 1 12.10 -10.91 32.83
CA MET A 1 11.59 -10.07 31.71
C MET A 1 10.08 -10.21 31.72
N THR A 2 9.33 -9.13 31.83
CA THR A 2 7.87 -9.15 31.94
C THR A 2 7.23 -9.39 30.58
N ASP A 3 6.13 -10.15 30.52
CA ASP A 3 5.41 -10.50 29.29
C ASP A 3 5.04 -9.28 28.43
N THR A 4 4.83 -8.11 29.05
CA THR A 4 4.57 -6.83 28.40
C THR A 4 5.72 -6.36 27.49
N ASN A 5 6.98 -6.61 27.88
CA ASN A 5 8.13 -6.20 27.06
C ASN A 5 8.26 -7.07 25.81
N ILE A 6 7.86 -8.34 25.89
CA ILE A 6 7.84 -9.26 24.75
C ILE A 6 6.73 -8.87 23.78
N GLN A 7 5.52 -8.59 24.28
CA GLN A 7 4.40 -8.14 23.46
C GLN A 7 4.71 -6.83 22.71
N ASN A 8 5.33 -5.86 23.38
CA ASN A 8 5.76 -4.60 22.76
C ASN A 8 6.79 -4.83 21.65
N LEU A 9 7.74 -5.74 21.86
CA LEU A 9 8.73 -6.09 20.85
C LEU A 9 8.08 -6.78 19.64
N THR A 10 7.17 -7.73 19.88
CA THR A 10 6.44 -8.42 18.80
C THR A 10 5.62 -7.45 17.97
N GLN A 11 4.91 -6.50 18.61
CA GLN A 11 4.17 -5.48 17.88
C GLN A 11 5.08 -4.57 17.06
N CYS A 12 6.25 -4.20 17.61
CA CYS A 12 7.24 -3.40 16.90
C CYS A 12 7.74 -4.11 15.64
N LEU A 13 8.12 -5.38 15.76
CA LEU A 13 8.57 -6.20 14.63
C LEU A 13 7.46 -6.36 13.58
N TYR A 14 6.23 -6.63 14.00
CA TYR A 14 5.09 -6.71 13.09
C TYR A 14 4.90 -5.43 12.28
N ASN A 15 5.00 -4.27 12.93
CA ASN A 15 4.85 -2.97 12.25
C ASN A 15 5.98 -2.71 11.25
N ILE A 16 7.22 -3.09 11.57
CA ILE A 16 8.37 -2.96 10.67
C ILE A 16 8.16 -3.85 9.43
N GLU A 17 7.76 -5.10 9.63
CA GLU A 17 7.49 -6.03 8.54
C GLU A 17 6.33 -5.54 7.65
N MET A 18 5.25 -5.04 8.26
CA MET A 18 4.13 -4.42 7.54
C MET A 18 4.60 -3.25 6.66
N GLN A 19 5.43 -2.35 7.18
CA GLN A 19 5.98 -1.22 6.42
C GLN A 19 6.91 -1.68 5.28
N ALA A 20 7.70 -2.73 5.50
CA ALA A 20 8.54 -3.30 4.45
C ALA A 20 7.67 -3.89 3.32
N VAL A 21 6.60 -4.62 3.66
CA VAL A 21 5.65 -5.15 2.67
C VAL A 21 4.96 -4.03 1.89
N GLN A 22 4.50 -2.99 2.57
CA GLN A 22 3.90 -1.83 1.91
C GLN A 22 4.89 -1.15 0.94
N THR A 23 6.16 -1.01 1.33
CA THR A 23 7.22 -0.44 0.47
C THR A 23 7.49 -1.30 -0.76
N MET A 24 7.48 -2.63 -0.61
CA MET A 24 7.61 -3.57 -1.73
C MET A 24 6.42 -3.48 -2.68
N LEU A 25 5.20 -3.33 -2.15
CA LEU A 25 4.00 -3.14 -2.97
C LEU A 25 4.07 -1.83 -3.76
N VAL A 26 4.43 -0.71 -3.13
CA VAL A 26 4.59 0.58 -3.82
C VAL A 26 5.62 0.45 -4.96
N THR A 27 6.78 -0.13 -4.68
CA THR A 27 7.83 -0.34 -5.70
C THR A 27 7.31 -1.21 -6.85
N ALA A 28 6.62 -2.30 -6.55
CA ALA A 28 6.04 -3.17 -7.58
C ALA A 28 5.04 -2.41 -8.46
N LEU A 29 4.13 -1.65 -7.85
CA LEU A 29 3.13 -0.83 -8.55
C LEU A 29 3.79 0.23 -9.45
N GLN A 30 4.80 0.95 -8.96
CA GLN A 30 5.56 1.95 -9.72
C GLN A 30 6.23 1.39 -10.98
N HIS A 31 6.59 0.10 -10.96
CA HIS A 31 7.22 -0.59 -12.08
C HIS A 31 6.25 -1.48 -12.88
N GLY A 32 4.96 -1.48 -12.54
CA GLY A 32 3.94 -2.27 -13.23
C GLY A 32 4.02 -3.78 -12.98
N PHE A 33 4.66 -4.21 -11.88
CA PHE A 33 4.71 -5.61 -11.48
C PHE A 33 3.50 -6.01 -10.65
N GLN A 34 3.01 -7.23 -10.89
CA GLN A 34 1.97 -7.88 -10.10
C GLN A 34 2.54 -9.23 -9.60
N LEU A 35 3.04 -9.25 -8.37
CA LEU A 35 3.72 -10.41 -7.80
C LEU A 35 2.82 -11.06 -6.74
N ASP A 36 2.33 -12.26 -7.00
CA ASP A 36 1.38 -12.97 -6.10
C ASP A 36 1.90 -13.12 -4.67
N ASP A 37 3.21 -13.29 -4.49
CA ASP A 37 3.81 -13.40 -3.16
C ASP A 37 3.70 -12.09 -2.37
N LEU A 38 3.67 -10.92 -3.02
CA LEU A 38 3.40 -9.65 -2.34
C LEU A 38 1.94 -9.54 -1.89
N ILE A 39 0.98 -10.16 -2.61
CA ILE A 39 -0.42 -10.22 -2.17
C ILE A 39 -0.57 -11.14 -0.96
N ARG A 40 0.15 -12.28 -0.93
CA ARG A 40 0.18 -13.16 0.26
C ARG A 40 0.76 -12.43 1.48
N LEU A 41 1.79 -11.62 1.28
CA LEU A 41 2.33 -10.77 2.34
C LEU A 41 1.34 -9.66 2.75
N ALA A 42 0.66 -9.03 1.79
CA ALA A 42 -0.39 -8.05 2.06
C ALA A 42 -1.53 -8.65 2.91
N GLN A 43 -1.95 -9.88 2.62
CA GLN A 43 -2.90 -10.64 3.43
C GLN A 43 -2.38 -10.92 4.83
N LYS A 44 -1.12 -11.36 4.96
CA LYS A 44 -0.52 -11.65 6.26
C LYS A 44 -0.48 -10.43 7.17
N TYR A 45 -0.12 -9.27 6.62
CA TYR A 45 0.06 -8.03 7.39
C TYR A 45 -1.15 -7.08 7.34
N GLN A 46 -2.22 -7.44 6.63
CA GLN A 46 -3.41 -6.62 6.41
C GLN A 46 -3.05 -5.21 5.94
N THR A 47 -2.15 -5.13 4.96
CA THR A 47 -1.66 -3.87 4.40
C THR A 47 -2.05 -3.71 2.94
N ASN A 48 -1.98 -2.48 2.47
CA ASN A 48 -2.37 -2.06 1.14
C ASN A 48 -1.47 -0.91 0.68
N ALA A 49 -1.45 -0.68 -0.63
CA ALA A 49 -0.64 0.38 -1.23
C ALA A 49 -1.29 0.88 -2.51
N ALA A 50 -1.05 2.15 -2.85
CA ALA A 50 -1.49 2.73 -4.10
C ALA A 50 -0.39 3.61 -4.71
N VAL A 51 -0.43 3.76 -6.03
CA VAL A 51 0.40 4.65 -6.82
C VAL A 51 -0.51 5.38 -7.80
N MET A 52 -0.55 6.70 -7.69
CA MET A 52 -1.25 7.56 -8.64
C MET A 52 -0.30 7.95 -9.78
N GLU A 53 -0.77 7.77 -11.01
CA GLU A 53 -0.09 8.18 -12.23
C GLU A 53 -0.99 9.13 -13.00
N CYS A 54 -0.52 10.36 -13.25
CA CYS A 54 -1.23 11.35 -14.03
C CYS A 54 -0.45 11.72 -15.29
N HIS A 55 -1.14 11.66 -16.41
CA HIS A 55 -0.63 12.09 -17.71
C HIS A 55 -1.61 13.08 -18.35
N ASN A 56 -1.23 13.66 -19.49
CA ASN A 56 -2.07 14.65 -20.20
C ASN A 56 -3.50 14.16 -20.52
N ASN A 57 -3.73 12.85 -20.52
CA ASN A 57 -5.02 12.22 -20.82
C ASN A 57 -5.78 11.73 -19.57
N GLY A 58 -5.33 12.12 -18.38
CA GLY A 58 -5.98 11.82 -17.11
C GLY A 58 -5.12 11.07 -16.11
N CYS A 59 -5.72 10.80 -14.96
CA CYS A 59 -5.14 10.10 -13.82
C CYS A 59 -5.70 8.69 -13.70
N ARG A 60 -4.83 7.78 -13.27
CA ARG A 60 -5.19 6.44 -12.79
C ARG A 60 -4.50 6.18 -11.46
N VAL A 61 -5.12 5.35 -10.64
CA VAL A 61 -4.51 4.84 -9.42
C VAL A 61 -4.39 3.33 -9.55
N ASN A 62 -3.15 2.84 -9.55
CA ASN A 62 -2.84 1.42 -9.45
C ASN A 62 -2.69 1.09 -7.95
N TYR A 63 -3.38 0.07 -7.47
CA TYR A 63 -3.37 -0.25 -6.04
C TYR A 63 -3.39 -1.76 -5.81
N ALA A 64 -2.88 -2.14 -4.63
CA ALA A 64 -2.81 -3.51 -4.17
C ALA A 64 -3.44 -3.60 -2.78
N THR A 65 -4.25 -4.64 -2.57
CA THR A 65 -4.89 -4.97 -1.29
C THR A 65 -4.66 -6.45 -0.98
N PRO A 66 -5.07 -6.95 0.20
CA PRO A 66 -5.13 -8.37 0.48
C PRO A 66 -5.92 -9.21 -0.54
N GLU A 67 -6.75 -8.58 -1.38
CA GLU A 67 -7.59 -9.25 -2.36
C GLU A 67 -6.95 -9.33 -3.75
N GLY A 68 -5.93 -8.51 -4.02
CA GLY A 68 -5.23 -8.53 -5.31
C GLY A 68 -4.76 -7.15 -5.78
N TYR A 69 -4.52 -7.06 -7.08
CA TYR A 69 -4.10 -5.84 -7.79
C TYR A 69 -5.25 -5.26 -8.60
N PHE A 70 -5.34 -3.94 -8.61
CA PHE A 70 -6.43 -3.22 -9.22
C PHE A 70 -5.95 -1.90 -9.84
N THR A 71 -6.75 -1.38 -10.77
CA THR A 71 -6.55 -0.06 -11.37
C THR A 71 -7.88 0.67 -11.40
N GLN A 72 -7.90 1.90 -10.89
CA GLN A 72 -9.05 2.80 -10.99
C GLN A 72 -8.69 4.00 -11.87
N HIS A 73 -9.55 4.32 -12.85
CA HIS A 73 -9.37 5.45 -13.74
C HIS A 73 -10.25 6.62 -13.30
N PHE A 74 -9.68 7.84 -13.32
CA PHE A 74 -10.35 9.06 -12.89
C PHE A 74 -10.46 10.12 -14.00
N GLY A 75 -9.87 9.88 -15.17
CA GLY A 75 -9.85 10.87 -16.24
C GLY A 75 -9.17 12.16 -15.77
N ALA A 76 -9.73 13.33 -16.09
CA ALA A 76 -9.14 14.61 -15.71
C ALA A 76 -9.37 15.02 -14.23
N ASP A 77 -10.12 14.22 -13.43
CA ASP A 77 -10.41 14.54 -12.04
C ASP A 77 -9.24 14.16 -11.11
N LEU A 78 -8.26 15.06 -11.04
CA LEU A 78 -7.08 14.92 -10.19
C LEU A 78 -7.44 14.82 -8.71
N GLN A 79 -8.42 15.59 -8.25
CA GLN A 79 -8.77 15.64 -6.83
C GLN A 79 -9.39 14.31 -6.39
N GLN A 80 -10.27 13.74 -7.20
CA GLN A 80 -10.86 12.45 -6.90
C GLN A 80 -9.80 11.33 -6.91
N ALA A 81 -8.87 11.37 -7.86
CA ALA A 81 -7.75 10.43 -7.91
C ALA A 81 -6.85 10.52 -6.66
N ALA A 82 -6.51 11.75 -6.24
CA ALA A 82 -5.72 11.98 -5.03
C ALA A 82 -6.46 11.50 -3.77
N ASN A 83 -7.73 11.89 -3.59
CA ASN A 83 -8.55 11.45 -2.46
C ASN A 83 -8.71 9.93 -2.40
N PHE A 84 -8.69 9.26 -3.56
CA PHE A 84 -8.72 7.80 -3.62
C PHE A 84 -7.38 7.20 -3.19
N ALA A 85 -6.26 7.69 -3.75
CA ALA A 85 -4.92 7.21 -3.40
C ALA A 85 -4.59 7.42 -1.91
N GLU A 86 -5.02 8.54 -1.32
CA GLU A 86 -4.82 8.85 0.10
C GLU A 86 -5.46 7.82 1.06
N GLN A 87 -6.45 7.04 0.61
CA GLN A 87 -7.05 5.97 1.43
C GLN A 87 -6.07 4.81 1.68
N PHE A 88 -5.01 4.72 0.88
CA PHE A 88 -3.99 3.67 0.93
C PHE A 88 -2.66 4.19 1.50
N ASP A 89 -2.49 5.51 1.55
CA ASP A 89 -1.33 6.16 2.13
C ASP A 89 -1.46 6.25 3.66
N THR A 90 -0.71 5.40 4.37
CA THR A 90 -0.48 5.56 5.81
C THR A 90 0.74 6.44 6.12
N TRP A 91 1.39 7.04 5.10
CA TRP A 91 2.72 7.66 5.21
C TRP A 91 2.74 9.19 5.32
N TRP A 92 1.60 9.89 5.32
CA TRP A 92 1.58 11.36 5.40
C TRP A 92 1.17 11.95 6.77
N TYR A 93 0.82 11.12 7.75
CA TYR A 93 0.55 11.57 9.12
C TYR A 93 1.43 10.86 10.14
N LYS A 94 2.65 11.38 10.33
CA LYS A 94 3.38 11.32 11.59
C LYS A 94 4.05 12.66 11.87
#